data_AF-A0A952VPM1-F1
#
_entry.id   AF-A0A952VPM1-F1
#
_cell.length_a   1.000
_cell.length_b   1.000
_cell.length_c   1.000
_cell.angle_alpha   90.00
_cell.angle_beta   90.00
_cell.angle_gamma   90.00
#
_symmetry.space_group_name_H-M   'P 1'
#
loop_
_entity.id
_entity.type
_entity.pdbx_description
1 polymer ?
#
loop_
_entity_poly.entity_id
_entity_poly.type
_entity_poly.pdbx_seq_one_letter_code
_entity_poly.pdbx_strand_id
1 'polypeptide(L)'
;MKSLFSKIDRESTESINVNPDPSMNARMSSLSDRISALREREHDARRQESDLIAQLRMSHATSSIHDLTRLLMKDATAQPAAAAGVQEKLQDCQVLLESIRRAIEATKQDMLQLQCERDAQVCREMLPTHTRNVRATINCILALHRSTVNQNALRLELNLKGVERTGHLIPLFPPQFLGGMDDSNSWLSFVMRGAVSDGFMSEQERGALMRGELKELAADR
;
A
#
# COMPACT_ATOMS: atom_id res chain seq x y z
N MET A 1 -31.56 -7.95 -33.37
CA MET A 1 -30.34 -7.39 -32.75
C MET A 1 -30.20 -7.96 -31.35
N LYS A 2 -29.47 -9.07 -31.19
CA LYS A 2 -29.16 -9.65 -29.87
C LYS A 2 -28.11 -8.76 -29.18
N SER A 3 -28.44 -8.29 -27.98
CA SER A 3 -27.72 -7.28 -27.21
C SER A 3 -26.25 -7.67 -26.95
N LEU A 4 -25.32 -6.93 -27.57
CA LEU A 4 -23.88 -6.98 -27.28
C LEU A 4 -23.56 -6.51 -25.84
N PHE A 5 -24.49 -5.80 -25.20
CA PHE A 5 -24.35 -5.35 -23.81
C PHE A 5 -24.70 -6.44 -22.79
N SER A 6 -25.50 -7.45 -23.16
CA SER A 6 -25.88 -8.54 -22.24
C SER A 6 -24.73 -9.49 -21.85
N LYS A 7 -23.57 -9.39 -22.51
CA LYS A 7 -22.37 -10.17 -22.18
C LYS A 7 -21.40 -9.45 -21.24
N ILE A 8 -21.55 -8.13 -21.06
CA ILE A 8 -20.65 -7.33 -20.20
C ILE A 8 -21.11 -7.37 -18.72
N ASP A 9 -22.39 -7.66 -18.48
CA ASP A 9 -23.02 -7.58 -17.14
C ASP A 9 -22.97 -8.88 -16.31
N ARG A 10 -22.32 -9.96 -16.78
CA ARG A 10 -22.29 -11.24 -16.03
C ARG A 10 -20.92 -11.68 -15.50
N GLU A 11 -19.83 -11.04 -15.88
CA GLU A 11 -18.48 -11.40 -15.43
C GLU A 11 -17.84 -10.34 -14.52
N SER A 12 -18.50 -9.19 -14.32
CA SER A 12 -17.93 -8.01 -13.65
C SER A 12 -18.29 -7.90 -12.15
N THR A 13 -18.98 -8.88 -11.58
CA THR A 13 -19.34 -8.93 -10.14
C THR A 13 -18.88 -10.21 -9.44
N GLU A 14 -17.84 -10.88 -9.94
CA GLU A 14 -17.04 -11.71 -9.04
C GLU A 14 -16.25 -10.78 -8.14
N SER A 15 -16.83 -10.47 -6.97
CA SER A 15 -16.08 -9.91 -5.85
C SER A 15 -14.90 -10.83 -5.62
N ILE A 16 -13.71 -10.40 -6.05
CA ILE A 16 -12.47 -11.14 -5.86
C ILE A 16 -12.30 -11.24 -4.36
N ASN A 17 -12.65 -12.40 -3.82
CA ASN A 17 -12.41 -12.72 -2.43
C ASN A 17 -10.92 -13.04 -2.33
N VAL A 18 -10.09 -12.00 -2.38
CA VAL A 18 -8.67 -12.06 -2.03
C VAL A 18 -8.67 -12.37 -0.54
N ASN A 19 -8.67 -13.65 -0.22
CA ASN A 19 -8.60 -14.11 1.14
C ASN A 19 -7.10 -14.32 1.41
N PRO A 20 -6.40 -13.34 2.01
CA PRO A 20 -4.99 -13.51 2.33
C PRO A 20 -4.85 -14.76 3.19
N ASP A 21 -3.74 -15.49 3.01
CA ASP A 21 -3.51 -16.77 3.66
C ASP A 21 -3.89 -16.68 5.16
N PRO A 22 -4.82 -17.53 5.65
CA PRO A 22 -5.21 -17.52 7.06
C PRO A 22 -4.02 -17.70 8.01
N SER A 23 -2.93 -18.31 7.55
CA SER A 23 -1.67 -18.42 8.29
C SER A 23 -0.98 -17.07 8.50
N MET A 24 -1.03 -16.15 7.52
CA MET A 24 -0.48 -14.79 7.63
C MET A 24 -1.27 -13.93 8.60
N ASN A 25 -2.60 -14.05 8.59
CA ASN A 25 -3.46 -13.33 9.55
C ASN A 25 -3.20 -13.81 10.99
N ALA A 26 -3.03 -15.12 11.20
CA ALA A 26 -2.65 -15.67 12.49
C ALA A 26 -1.26 -15.18 12.96
N ARG A 27 -0.28 -15.11 12.05
CA ARG A 27 1.06 -14.57 12.33
C ARG A 27 1.03 -13.08 12.68
N MET A 28 0.25 -12.27 11.94
CA MET A 28 0.04 -10.85 12.25
C MET A 28 -0.58 -10.65 13.64
N SER A 29 -1.60 -11.45 13.97
CA SER A 29 -2.22 -11.43 15.31
C SER A 29 -1.19 -11.76 16.38
N SER A 30 -0.41 -12.83 16.19
CA SER A 30 0.62 -13.25 17.14
C SER A 30 1.71 -12.19 17.35
N LEU A 31 2.15 -11.52 16.29
CA LEU A 31 3.12 -10.42 16.40
C LEU A 31 2.52 -9.20 17.12
N SER A 32 1.25 -8.89 16.88
CA SER A 32 0.51 -7.83 17.59
C SER A 32 0.41 -8.14 19.09
N ASP A 33 0.05 -9.37 19.44
CA ASP A 33 -0.03 -9.83 20.83
C ASP A 33 1.34 -9.75 21.52
N ARG A 34 2.41 -10.11 20.80
CA ARG A 34 3.79 -10.01 21.28
C ARG A 34 4.22 -8.56 21.52
N ILE A 35 3.85 -7.63 20.64
CA ILE A 35 4.12 -6.19 20.84
C ILE A 35 3.38 -5.68 22.08
N SER A 36 2.11 -6.07 22.25
CA SER A 36 1.32 -5.70 23.44
C SER A 36 1.96 -6.20 24.73
N ALA A 37 2.36 -7.48 24.77
CA ALA A 37 3.05 -8.06 25.92
C ALA A 37 4.42 -7.39 26.20
N LEU A 38 5.18 -7.01 25.16
CA LEU A 38 6.43 -6.29 25.33
C LEU A 38 6.22 -4.86 25.84
N ARG A 39 5.15 -4.17 25.43
CA ARG A 39 4.78 -2.85 25.94
C ARG A 39 4.34 -2.88 27.40
N GLU A 40 3.62 -3.92 27.81
CA GLU A 40 3.28 -4.14 29.23
C GLU A 40 4.56 -4.32 30.06
N ARG A 41 5.49 -5.17 29.60
CA ARG A 41 6.79 -5.34 30.25
C ARG A 41 7.62 -4.05 30.29
N GLU A 42 7.57 -3.24 29.22
CA GLU A 42 8.21 -1.92 29.21
C GLU A 42 7.61 -1.01 30.28
N HIS A 43 6.29 -1.00 30.41
CA HIS A 43 5.60 -0.19 31.42
C HIS A 43 5.98 -0.64 32.84
N ASP A 44 6.06 -1.94 33.09
CA ASP A 44 6.44 -2.46 34.41
C ASP A 44 7.91 -2.15 34.74
N ALA A 45 8.82 -2.30 33.77
CA ALA A 45 10.22 -1.92 33.93
C ALA A 45 10.40 -0.41 34.19
N ARG A 46 9.61 0.46 33.53
CA ARG A 46 9.60 1.92 33.81
C ARG A 46 9.08 2.25 35.21
N ARG A 47 8.08 1.50 35.71
CA ARG A 47 7.62 1.66 37.10
C ARG A 47 8.74 1.29 38.08
N GLN A 48 9.40 0.16 37.86
CA GLN A 48 10.55 -0.27 38.67
C GLN A 48 11.70 0.74 38.64
N GLU A 49 12.03 1.29 37.46
CA GLU A 49 13.03 2.36 37.34
C GLU A 49 12.64 3.61 38.14
N SER A 50 11.38 4.06 38.04
CA SER A 50 10.86 5.20 38.80
C SER A 50 10.94 4.96 40.31
N ASP A 51 10.58 3.76 40.78
CA ASP A 51 10.64 3.40 42.19
C ASP A 51 12.08 3.35 42.71
N LEU A 52 13.02 2.80 41.92
CA LEU A 52 14.44 2.80 42.25
C LEU A 52 15.03 4.22 42.29
N ILE A 53 14.64 5.10 41.36
CA ILE A 53 15.03 6.52 41.39
C ILE A 53 14.48 7.21 42.65
N ALA A 54 13.23 6.94 43.03
CA ALA A 54 12.64 7.48 44.25
C ALA A 54 13.39 6.99 45.50
N GLN A 55 13.72 5.70 45.58
CA GLN A 55 14.53 5.13 46.66
C GLN A 55 15.92 5.76 46.72
N LEU A 56 16.57 5.97 45.58
CA LEU A 56 17.88 6.60 45.50
C LEU A 56 17.83 8.05 46.00
N ARG A 57 16.82 8.83 45.57
CA ARG A 57 16.59 10.20 46.06
C ARG A 57 16.32 10.26 47.56
N MET A 58 15.51 9.34 48.09
CA MET A 58 15.27 9.24 49.53
C MET A 58 16.54 8.87 50.29
N SER A 59 17.35 7.95 49.76
CA SER A 59 18.63 7.56 50.36
C SER A 59 19.62 8.73 50.45
N HIS A 60 19.67 9.59 49.42
CA HIS A 60 20.48 10.81 49.42
C HIS A 60 19.94 11.89 50.37
N ALA A 61 18.62 12.04 50.46
CA ALA A 61 17.99 12.94 51.43
C ALA A 61 18.22 12.51 52.88
N THR A 62 18.21 11.20 53.15
CA THR A 62 18.56 10.65 54.47
C THR A 62 20.06 10.69 54.73
N SER A 63 20.92 10.56 53.70
CA SER A 63 22.37 10.67 53.86
C SER A 63 22.78 12.08 54.25
N SER A 64 22.19 13.15 53.71
CA SER A 64 22.57 14.52 54.11
C SER A 64 22.24 14.83 55.58
N ILE A 65 21.13 14.28 56.10
CA ILE A 65 20.73 14.37 57.50
C ILE A 65 21.63 13.47 58.37
N HIS A 66 21.97 12.28 57.88
CA HIS A 66 22.89 11.36 58.56
C HIS A 66 24.33 11.84 58.56
N ASP A 67 24.81 12.49 57.50
CA ASP A 67 26.15 13.05 57.40
C ASP A 67 26.28 14.25 58.33
N LEU A 68 25.22 15.07 58.49
CA LEU A 68 25.18 16.13 59.51
C LEU A 68 25.21 15.57 60.95
N THR A 69 24.47 14.49 61.23
CA THR A 69 24.48 13.82 62.55
C THR A 69 25.76 13.01 62.80
N ARG A 70 26.42 12.51 61.77
CA ARG A 70 27.71 11.80 61.82
C ARG A 70 28.90 12.75 61.89
N LEU A 71 28.79 13.97 61.35
CA LEU A 71 29.76 15.03 61.61
C LEU A 71 29.71 15.46 63.10
N LEU A 72 28.53 15.33 63.73
CA LEU A 72 28.30 15.61 65.16
C LEU A 72 28.67 14.43 66.07
N MET A 73 28.59 13.18 65.59
CA MET A 73 28.97 11.97 66.34
C MET A 73 30.20 11.33 65.70
N LYS A 74 31.35 11.52 66.34
CA LYS A 74 32.74 11.30 65.86
C LYS A 74 33.13 9.85 65.52
N ASP A 75 32.28 9.08 64.84
CA ASP A 75 32.55 7.71 64.39
C ASP A 75 32.43 7.58 62.87
N ALA A 76 33.58 7.35 62.25
CA ALA A 76 33.76 7.12 60.83
C ALA A 76 33.54 5.64 60.47
N THR A 77 33.35 5.40 59.17
CA THR A 77 33.38 4.11 58.43
C THR A 77 32.05 3.38 58.24
N ALA A 78 31.21 3.91 57.34
CA ALA A 78 30.38 3.11 56.43
C ALA A 78 29.76 4.07 55.41
N GLN A 79 30.33 4.15 54.21
CA GLN A 79 29.58 4.57 53.03
C GLN A 79 28.46 3.52 52.83
N PRO A 80 27.21 3.90 52.56
CA PRO A 80 26.11 2.95 52.62
C PRO A 80 26.16 2.03 51.39
N ALA A 81 26.58 0.78 51.58
CA ALA A 81 26.52 -0.30 50.58
C ALA A 81 25.12 -0.43 49.91
N ALA A 82 24.07 0.04 50.59
CA ALA A 82 22.71 0.13 50.07
C ALA A 82 22.57 1.02 48.82
N ALA A 83 23.31 2.13 48.71
CA ALA A 83 23.21 3.03 47.55
C ALA A 83 23.88 2.43 46.29
N ALA A 84 24.98 1.69 46.46
CA ALA A 84 25.66 0.98 45.37
C ALA A 84 24.77 -0.14 44.79
N GLY A 85 24.09 -0.91 45.65
CA GLY A 85 23.15 -1.95 45.20
C GLY A 85 21.89 -1.41 44.51
N VAL A 86 21.46 -0.18 44.81
CA VAL A 86 20.35 0.47 44.07
C VAL A 86 20.83 1.01 42.72
N GLN A 87 22.07 1.51 42.64
CA GLN A 87 22.66 1.94 41.35
C GLN A 87 22.87 0.77 40.38
N GLU A 88 23.36 -0.37 40.87
CA GLU A 88 23.51 -1.59 40.06
C GLU A 88 22.15 -2.06 39.51
N LYS A 89 21.12 -2.14 40.37
CA LYS A 89 19.75 -2.48 39.94
C LYS A 89 19.16 -1.49 38.93
N LEU A 90 19.52 -0.21 39.03
CA LEU A 90 19.08 0.82 38.10
C LEU A 90 19.77 0.66 36.73
N GLN A 91 21.06 0.32 36.70
CA GLN A 91 21.77 -0.04 35.48
C GLN A 91 21.16 -1.29 34.82
N ASP A 92 20.88 -2.33 35.61
CA ASP A 92 20.20 -3.54 35.11
C ASP A 92 18.82 -3.23 34.53
N CYS A 93 18.03 -2.36 35.17
CA CYS A 93 16.75 -1.88 34.65
C CYS A 93 16.90 -1.12 33.33
N GLN A 94 17.93 -0.29 33.18
CA GLN A 94 18.19 0.44 31.94
C GLN A 94 18.56 -0.51 30.80
N VAL A 95 19.43 -1.50 31.06
CA VAL A 95 19.79 -2.55 30.09
C VAL A 95 18.53 -3.36 29.69
N LEU A 96 17.68 -3.69 30.66
CA LEU A 96 16.40 -4.37 30.40
C LEU A 96 15.49 -3.51 29.49
N LEU A 97 15.31 -2.22 29.79
CA LEU A 97 14.50 -1.31 28.98
C LEU A 97 15.04 -1.16 27.55
N GLU A 98 16.36 -1.04 27.39
CA GLU A 98 16.98 -1.03 26.07
C GLU A 98 16.74 -2.34 25.31
N SER A 99 16.85 -3.49 25.99
CA SER A 99 16.58 -4.79 25.38
C SER A 99 15.11 -4.93 24.93
N ILE A 100 14.15 -4.44 25.74
CA ILE A 100 12.72 -4.45 25.41
C ILE A 100 12.45 -3.54 24.21
N ARG A 101 13.04 -2.34 24.17
CA ARG A 101 12.91 -1.42 23.04
C ARG A 101 13.43 -2.04 21.74
N ARG A 102 14.61 -2.70 21.77
CA ARG A 102 15.15 -3.42 20.61
C ARG A 102 14.23 -4.57 20.19
N ALA A 103 13.67 -5.32 21.14
CA ALA A 103 12.74 -6.42 20.86
C ALA A 103 11.43 -5.91 20.23
N ILE A 104 10.89 -4.78 20.69
CA ILE A 104 9.72 -4.14 20.09
C ILE A 104 10.02 -3.73 18.65
N GLU A 105 11.18 -3.12 18.41
CA GLU A 105 11.55 -2.66 17.07
C GLU A 105 11.77 -3.82 16.10
N ALA A 106 12.43 -4.89 16.53
CA ALA A 106 12.54 -6.12 15.74
C ALA A 106 11.16 -6.71 15.41
N THR A 107 10.25 -6.80 16.39
CA THR A 107 8.90 -7.34 16.18
C THR A 107 8.08 -6.47 15.20
N LYS A 108 8.26 -5.14 15.22
CA LYS A 108 7.64 -4.24 14.23
C LYS A 108 8.21 -4.44 12.84
N GLN A 109 9.52 -4.64 12.71
CA GLN A 109 10.16 -4.92 11.42
C GLN A 109 9.63 -6.22 10.83
N ASP A 110 9.50 -7.28 11.65
CA ASP A 110 8.88 -8.55 11.23
C ASP A 110 7.43 -8.35 10.76
N MET A 111 6.67 -7.51 11.47
CA MET A 111 5.29 -7.19 11.09
C MET A 111 5.21 -6.42 9.77
N LEU A 112 6.11 -5.46 9.53
CA LEU A 112 6.20 -4.72 8.27
C LEU A 112 6.57 -5.64 7.11
N GLN A 113 7.53 -6.56 7.31
CA GLN A 113 7.89 -7.55 6.29
C GLN A 113 6.68 -8.42 5.93
N LEU A 114 5.94 -8.92 6.93
CA LEU A 114 4.74 -9.73 6.69
C LEU A 114 3.65 -8.93 5.95
N GLN A 115 3.49 -7.64 6.26
CA GLN A 115 2.57 -6.76 5.54
C GLN A 115 2.99 -6.59 4.08
N CYS A 116 4.28 -6.35 3.80
CA CYS A 116 4.80 -6.27 2.44
C CYS A 116 4.60 -7.58 1.67
N GLU A 117 4.82 -8.74 2.31
CA GLU A 117 4.57 -10.05 1.70
C GLU A 117 3.08 -10.24 1.36
N ARG A 118 2.19 -9.87 2.28
CA ARG A 118 0.75 -9.92 2.08
C ARG A 118 0.34 -9.03 0.91
N ASP A 119 0.78 -7.77 0.90
CA ASP A 119 0.41 -6.81 -0.14
C ASP A 119 0.97 -7.25 -1.51
N ALA A 120 2.18 -7.80 -1.55
CA ALA A 120 2.73 -8.40 -2.76
C ALA A 120 1.90 -9.59 -3.25
N GLN A 121 1.40 -10.44 -2.35
CA GLN A 121 0.50 -11.54 -2.71
C GLN A 121 -0.82 -11.00 -3.29
N VAL A 122 -1.47 -10.04 -2.63
CA VAL A 122 -2.70 -9.42 -3.13
C VAL A 122 -2.49 -8.81 -4.51
N CYS A 123 -1.39 -8.07 -4.69
CA CYS A 123 -1.05 -7.50 -5.99
C CYS A 123 -0.88 -8.57 -7.08
N ARG A 124 -0.23 -9.71 -6.78
CA ARG A 124 -0.09 -10.82 -7.73
C ARG A 124 -1.42 -11.48 -8.07
N GLU A 125 -2.31 -11.64 -7.10
CA GLU A 125 -3.65 -12.21 -7.30
C GLU A 125 -4.56 -11.28 -8.10
N MET A 126 -4.44 -9.97 -7.88
CA MET A 126 -5.23 -8.95 -8.58
C MET A 126 -4.71 -8.62 -9.99
N LEU A 127 -3.41 -8.85 -10.24
CA LEU A 127 -2.75 -8.48 -11.49
C LEU A 127 -3.46 -9.04 -12.74
N PRO A 128 -3.83 -10.34 -12.84
CA PRO A 128 -4.47 -10.87 -14.04
C PRO A 128 -5.81 -10.18 -14.34
N THR A 129 -6.63 -9.97 -13.29
CA THR A 129 -7.92 -9.29 -13.45
C THR A 129 -7.75 -7.83 -13.82
N HIS A 130 -6.78 -7.15 -13.22
CA HIS A 130 -6.47 -5.77 -13.57
C HIS A 130 -5.99 -5.65 -15.02
N THR A 131 -5.08 -6.51 -15.45
CA THR A 131 -4.59 -6.58 -16.84
C THR A 131 -5.73 -6.84 -17.82
N ARG A 132 -6.65 -7.77 -17.51
CA ARG A 132 -7.84 -8.03 -18.32
C ARG A 132 -8.71 -6.79 -18.46
N ASN A 133 -8.95 -6.07 -17.36
CA ASN A 133 -9.75 -4.85 -17.36
C ASN A 133 -9.10 -3.74 -18.18
N VAL A 134 -7.80 -3.51 -18.01
CA VAL A 134 -7.05 -2.51 -18.80
C VAL A 134 -7.13 -2.83 -20.29
N ARG A 135 -6.90 -4.10 -20.68
CA ARG A 135 -7.02 -4.55 -22.08
C ARG A 135 -8.44 -4.38 -22.63
N ALA A 136 -9.47 -4.67 -21.83
CA ALA A 136 -10.85 -4.43 -22.21
C ALA A 136 -11.15 -2.94 -22.43
N THR A 137 -10.65 -2.06 -21.56
CA THR A 137 -10.75 -0.60 -21.73
C THR A 137 -10.09 -0.15 -23.03
N ILE A 138 -8.89 -0.66 -23.33
CA ILE A 138 -8.18 -0.35 -24.58
C ILE A 138 -9.01 -0.79 -25.80
N ASN A 139 -9.59 -1.99 -25.78
CA ASN A 139 -10.46 -2.48 -26.84
C ASN A 139 -11.70 -1.59 -27.04
N CYS A 140 -12.34 -1.13 -25.95
CA CYS A 140 -13.46 -0.19 -26.02
C CYS A 140 -13.06 1.14 -26.65
N ILE A 141 -11.90 1.68 -26.29
CA ILE A 141 -11.36 2.93 -26.85
C ILE A 141 -11.12 2.77 -28.36
N LEU A 142 -10.53 1.64 -28.80
CA LEU A 142 -10.31 1.35 -30.22
C LEU A 142 -11.62 1.22 -30.99
N ALA A 143 -12.61 0.53 -30.41
CA ALA A 143 -13.93 0.37 -31.01
C ALA A 143 -14.64 1.73 -31.17
N LEU A 144 -14.54 2.60 -30.15
CA LEU A 144 -15.07 3.96 -30.21
C LEU A 144 -14.40 4.75 -31.34
N HIS A 145 -13.07 4.73 -31.42
CA HIS A 145 -12.32 5.42 -32.48
C HIS A 145 -12.76 4.97 -33.88
N ARG A 146 -12.85 3.65 -34.12
CA ARG A 146 -13.32 3.11 -35.42
C ARG A 146 -14.75 3.53 -35.74
N SER A 147 -15.64 3.47 -34.75
CA SER A 147 -17.04 3.90 -34.92
C SER A 147 -17.13 5.37 -35.33
N THR A 148 -16.33 6.23 -34.70
CA THR A 148 -16.21 7.65 -35.04
C THR A 148 -15.70 7.86 -36.46
N VAL A 149 -14.63 7.17 -36.87
CA VAL A 149 -14.08 7.28 -38.23
C VAL A 149 -15.12 6.87 -39.27
N ASN A 150 -15.80 5.75 -39.05
CA ASN A 150 -16.87 5.26 -39.94
C ASN A 150 -18.05 6.24 -40.00
N GLN A 151 -18.44 6.83 -38.88
CA GLN A 151 -19.52 7.82 -38.84
C GLN A 151 -19.16 9.09 -39.61
N ASN A 152 -17.91 9.54 -39.52
CA ASN A 152 -17.41 10.70 -40.28
C ASN A 152 -17.36 10.41 -41.78
N ALA A 153 -16.87 9.23 -42.19
CA ALA A 153 -16.85 8.81 -43.58
C ALA A 153 -18.27 8.75 -44.17
N LEU A 154 -19.21 8.09 -43.46
CA LEU A 154 -20.61 8.04 -43.87
C LEU A 154 -21.23 9.44 -43.97
N ARG A 155 -20.90 10.36 -43.05
CA ARG A 155 -21.38 11.74 -43.11
C ARG A 155 -20.87 12.45 -44.37
N LEU A 156 -19.61 12.27 -44.70
CA LEU A 156 -19.01 12.85 -45.90
C LEU A 156 -19.67 12.30 -47.17
N GLU A 157 -19.93 10.98 -47.24
CA GLU A 157 -20.66 10.38 -48.35
C GLU A 157 -22.10 10.89 -48.50
N LEU A 158 -22.84 11.03 -47.40
CA LEU A 158 -24.21 11.55 -47.42
C LEU A 158 -24.23 13.01 -47.89
N ASN A 159 -23.29 13.83 -47.42
CA ASN A 159 -23.14 15.21 -47.87
C ASN A 159 -22.82 15.30 -49.37
N LEU A 160 -21.91 14.45 -49.87
CA LEU A 160 -21.58 14.40 -51.30
C LEU A 160 -22.78 13.99 -52.17
N LYS A 161 -23.70 13.18 -51.63
CA LYS A 161 -24.93 12.75 -52.31
C LYS A 161 -26.11 13.71 -52.10
N GLY A 162 -25.89 14.85 -51.44
CA GLY A 162 -26.94 15.85 -51.19
C GLY A 162 -28.07 15.35 -50.27
N VAL A 163 -27.80 14.33 -49.45
CA VAL A 163 -28.80 13.77 -48.53
C VAL A 163 -28.77 14.56 -47.22
N GLU A 164 -29.80 15.36 -46.97
CA GLU A 164 -29.99 16.04 -45.70
C GLU A 164 -30.37 15.04 -44.59
N ARG A 165 -29.70 15.11 -43.44
CA ARG A 165 -29.97 14.22 -42.30
C ARG A 165 -31.27 14.61 -41.61
N THR A 166 -32.24 13.69 -41.58
CA THR A 166 -33.54 13.87 -40.89
C THR A 166 -33.68 13.12 -39.56
N GLY A 167 -32.61 12.49 -39.05
CA GLY A 167 -32.65 11.68 -37.83
C GLY A 167 -32.37 12.47 -36.54
N HIS A 168 -33.06 12.11 -35.44
CA HIS A 168 -32.89 12.69 -34.10
C HIS A 168 -31.68 12.15 -33.31
N LEU A 169 -30.93 11.20 -33.87
CA LEU A 169 -29.72 10.67 -33.24
C LEU A 169 -28.61 11.73 -33.35
N ILE A 170 -28.28 12.33 -32.21
CA ILE A 170 -27.13 13.24 -32.06
C ILE A 170 -25.89 12.48 -32.55
N PRO A 171 -25.10 13.04 -33.48
CA PRO A 171 -23.84 12.45 -33.85
C PRO A 171 -23.01 12.23 -32.59
N LEU A 172 -22.43 11.05 -32.39
CA LEU A 172 -21.41 10.86 -31.37
C LEU A 172 -20.25 11.76 -31.78
N PHE A 173 -20.24 13.00 -31.28
CA PHE A 173 -19.08 13.84 -31.38
C PHE A 173 -18.03 13.11 -30.54
N PRO A 174 -16.96 12.60 -31.16
CA PRO A 174 -15.87 12.07 -30.37
C PRO A 174 -15.45 13.19 -29.43
N PRO A 175 -15.06 12.87 -28.19
CA PRO A 175 -14.37 13.85 -27.40
C PRO A 175 -13.21 14.40 -28.24
N GLN A 176 -13.16 15.72 -28.44
CA GLN A 176 -12.15 16.36 -29.29
C GLN A 176 -10.72 15.99 -28.87
N PHE A 177 -10.56 15.54 -27.61
CA PHE A 177 -9.30 15.08 -27.04
C PHE A 177 -8.87 13.67 -27.47
N LEU A 178 -9.76 12.80 -27.99
CA LEU A 178 -9.40 11.38 -28.27
C LEU A 178 -8.28 11.28 -29.31
N GLY A 179 -8.33 12.15 -30.33
CA GLY A 179 -7.41 12.19 -31.47
C GLY A 179 -7.41 10.91 -32.32
N GLY A 180 -6.48 10.84 -33.28
CA GLY A 180 -6.34 9.71 -34.21
C GLY A 180 -5.18 8.78 -33.85
N MET A 181 -5.23 7.56 -34.38
CA MET A 181 -4.09 6.63 -34.35
C MET A 181 -2.88 7.19 -35.13
N ASP A 182 -3.12 8.04 -36.12
CA ASP A 182 -2.04 8.64 -36.93
C ASP A 182 -1.34 9.82 -36.23
N ASP A 183 -1.91 10.32 -35.13
CA ASP A 183 -1.36 11.42 -34.35
C ASP A 183 -0.61 10.88 -33.12
N SER A 184 0.71 11.07 -33.09
CA SER A 184 1.57 10.64 -31.98
C SER A 184 1.31 11.39 -30.66
N ASN A 185 0.61 12.53 -30.72
CA ASN A 185 0.27 13.35 -29.57
C ASN A 185 -1.21 13.24 -29.17
N SER A 186 -1.98 12.36 -29.82
CA SER A 186 -3.35 12.09 -29.43
C SER A 186 -3.42 11.45 -28.05
N TRP A 187 -4.55 11.66 -27.37
CA TRP A 187 -4.84 10.96 -26.12
C TRP A 187 -4.82 9.44 -26.32
N LEU A 188 -5.30 8.96 -27.46
CA LEU A 188 -5.21 7.55 -27.84
C LEU A 188 -3.76 7.04 -27.84
N SER A 189 -2.85 7.74 -28.52
CA SER A 189 -1.42 7.41 -28.55
C SER A 189 -0.76 7.50 -27.17
N PHE A 190 -1.19 8.46 -26.33
CA PHE A 190 -0.73 8.56 -24.94
C PHE A 190 -1.16 7.33 -24.11
N VAL A 191 -2.44 6.96 -24.16
CA VAL A 191 -2.97 5.79 -23.44
C VAL A 191 -2.29 4.50 -23.88
N MET A 192 -2.06 4.32 -25.19
CA MET A 192 -1.36 3.14 -25.71
C MET A 192 0.11 3.09 -25.27
N ARG A 193 0.79 4.23 -25.20
CA ARG A 193 2.16 4.30 -24.65
C ARG A 193 2.19 3.97 -23.16
N GLY A 194 1.23 4.48 -22.38
CA GLY A 194 1.08 4.15 -20.96
C GLY A 194 0.84 2.65 -20.76
N ALA A 195 -0.02 2.05 -21.58
CA ALA A 195 -0.27 0.62 -21.51
C ALA A 195 0.98 -0.25 -21.82
N VAL A 196 1.89 0.24 -22.67
CA VAL A 196 3.19 -0.42 -22.91
C VAL A 196 4.16 -0.19 -21.75
N SER A 197 4.29 1.05 -21.27
CA SER A 197 5.21 1.36 -20.16
C SER A 197 4.87 0.59 -18.90
N ASP A 198 3.59 0.38 -18.66
CA ASP A 198 3.07 -0.28 -17.48
C ASP A 198 2.98 -1.81 -17.66
N GLY A 199 3.36 -2.32 -18.85
CA GLY A 199 3.47 -3.76 -19.13
C GLY A 199 2.15 -4.46 -19.46
N PHE A 200 1.05 -3.73 -19.65
CA PHE A 200 -0.27 -4.31 -20.01
C PHE A 200 -0.36 -4.74 -21.48
N MET A 201 0.52 -4.24 -22.33
CA MET A 201 0.71 -4.68 -23.70
C MET A 201 2.17 -4.58 -24.13
N SER A 202 2.56 -5.40 -25.09
CA SER A 202 3.87 -5.32 -25.72
C SER A 202 3.93 -4.21 -26.78
N GLU A 203 5.14 -3.72 -27.03
CA GLU A 203 5.39 -2.74 -28.09
C GLU A 203 5.02 -3.30 -29.49
N GLN A 204 5.13 -4.62 -29.67
CA GLN A 204 4.68 -5.31 -30.88
C GLN A 204 3.15 -5.27 -31.04
N GLU A 205 2.40 -5.55 -29.96
CA GLU A 205 0.94 -5.45 -29.96
C GLU A 205 0.50 -4.01 -30.24
N ARG A 206 1.15 -3.02 -29.61
CA ARG A 206 0.92 -1.60 -29.92
C ARG A 206 1.14 -1.33 -31.41
N GLY A 207 2.28 -1.72 -31.96
CA GLY A 207 2.61 -1.53 -33.37
C GLY A 207 1.58 -2.17 -34.32
N ALA A 208 1.13 -3.39 -34.01
CA ALA A 208 0.12 -4.09 -34.80
C ALA A 208 -1.27 -3.43 -34.73
N LEU A 209 -1.65 -2.86 -33.58
CA LEU A 209 -2.87 -2.06 -33.44
C LEU A 209 -2.80 -0.77 -34.28
N MET A 210 -1.67 -0.06 -34.23
CA MET A 210 -1.46 1.19 -34.99
C MET A 210 -1.50 0.96 -36.50
N ARG A 211 -0.98 -0.18 -36.98
CA ARG A 211 -1.04 -0.56 -38.41
C ARG A 211 -2.38 -1.18 -38.83
N GLY A 212 -3.31 -1.40 -37.90
CA GLY A 212 -4.59 -2.06 -38.17
C GLY A 212 -4.50 -3.57 -38.43
N GLU A 213 -3.31 -4.16 -38.23
CA GLU A 213 -3.07 -5.61 -38.34
C GLU A 213 -3.77 -6.37 -37.21
N LEU A 214 -3.85 -5.74 -36.04
CA LEU A 214 -4.56 -6.27 -34.88
C LEU A 214 -5.86 -5.49 -34.65
N LYS A 215 -6.99 -6.22 -34.55
CA LYS A 215 -8.30 -5.60 -34.34
C LYS A 215 -8.65 -5.39 -32.87
N GLU A 216 -8.17 -6.26 -32.00
CA GLU A 216 -8.44 -6.26 -30.56
C GLU A 216 -7.31 -6.97 -29.82
N LEU A 217 -7.12 -6.64 -28.55
CA LEU A 217 -6.22 -7.33 -27.64
C LEU A 217 -6.93 -8.53 -27.02
N ALA A 218 -6.23 -9.65 -26.91
CA ALA A 218 -6.71 -10.81 -26.17
C ALA A 218 -6.88 -10.45 -24.68
N ALA A 219 -7.97 -10.93 -24.07
CA ALA A 219 -8.29 -10.68 -22.67
C ALA A 219 -7.38 -11.47 -21.70
N ASP A 220 -6.82 -12.59 -22.16
CA ASP A 220 -6.09 -13.55 -21.32
C ASP A 220 -4.62 -13.63 -21.74
N ARG A 221 -3.80 -12.77 -21.13
CA ARG A 221 -2.33 -12.88 -21.03
C ARG A 221 -1.87 -12.18 -19.78
#